data_AF-A0AAW9CF42-F1
#
_entry.id   AF-A0AAW9CF42-F1
#
_cell.length_a   1.000
_cell.length_b   1.000
_cell.length_c   1.000
_cell.angle_alpha   90.00
_cell.angle_beta   90.00
_cell.angle_gamma   90.00
#
_symmetry.space_group_name_H-M   'P 1'
#
loop_
_entity.id
_entity.type
_entity.pdbx_description
1 polymer ?
#
loop_
_entity_poly.entity_id
_entity_poly.type
_entity_poly.pdbx_seq_one_letter_code
_entity_poly.pdbx_strand_id
1 'polypeptide(L)'
;MFVVQVGPLTIPDPDMHPLSTYALATGQSLNPPVKGKDKHGNAIKKQYIKGDDRLLMIPGAGNILVFDALERAWRGDSLQDGQRSADIMPASQIVVPNETRSNRSNAYFPLDYLPQAIGMKIAMLVNLSPYAQWQAARISNSILYAIMGCFAIALLPRWKSLMALLLVIPPVAFVASSLMIDGMIVALSACMVAAIAAIAGNKHVISLPCTVALGVLAWALACEKLSYALWQVPRYSCHLR
;
A
#
# COMPACT_ATOMS: atom_id res chain seq x y z
N MET A 1 3.81 18.08 5.63
CA MET A 1 2.39 18.51 5.79
C MET A 1 1.48 17.29 5.96
N PHE A 2 1.29 16.44 4.95
CA PHE A 2 0.36 15.29 4.99
C PHE A 2 0.61 14.27 6.11
N VAL A 3 1.88 13.91 6.39
CA VAL A 3 2.23 12.96 7.47
C VAL A 3 1.80 13.44 8.85
N VAL A 4 1.75 14.77 9.05
CA VAL A 4 1.45 15.38 10.35
C VAL A 4 -0.03 15.73 10.47
N GLN A 5 -0.60 16.33 9.42
CA GLN A 5 -1.94 16.93 9.45
C GLN A 5 -3.07 15.95 9.16
N VAL A 6 -2.80 14.87 8.41
CA VAL A 6 -3.80 13.85 8.07
C VAL A 6 -3.47 12.57 8.85
N GLY A 7 -4.46 12.02 9.56
CA GLY A 7 -4.30 10.77 10.30
C GLY A 7 -3.97 9.60 9.39
N PRO A 8 -3.16 8.63 9.83
CA PRO A 8 -2.75 7.50 9.00
C PRO A 8 -3.89 6.64 8.47
N LEU A 9 -5.02 6.57 9.18
CA LEU A 9 -6.20 5.79 8.80
C LEU A 9 -7.27 6.64 8.10
N THR A 10 -6.95 7.90 7.78
CA THR A 10 -7.80 8.82 7.02
C THR A 10 -7.40 8.80 5.55
N ILE A 11 -7.83 7.75 4.85
CA ILE A 11 -7.42 7.42 3.50
C ILE A 11 -8.57 6.73 2.75
N PRO A 12 -8.55 6.70 1.41
CA PRO A 12 -9.38 5.77 0.65
C PRO A 12 -9.20 4.32 1.13
N ASP A 13 -10.29 3.57 1.19
CA ASP A 13 -10.29 2.12 1.49
C ASP A 13 -9.50 1.72 2.76
N PRO A 14 -9.82 2.28 3.94
CA PRO A 14 -9.04 2.07 5.16
C PRO A 14 -9.21 0.67 5.78
N ASP A 15 -10.13 -0.16 5.29
CA ASP A 15 -10.28 -1.57 5.65
C ASP A 15 -9.45 -2.51 4.75
N MET A 16 -8.66 -1.95 3.84
CA MET A 16 -7.77 -2.66 2.94
C MET A 16 -6.31 -2.33 3.25
N HIS A 17 -5.87 -1.10 2.99
CA HIS A 17 -4.43 -0.77 3.04
C HIS A 17 -3.76 -0.98 4.40
N PRO A 18 -4.36 -0.54 5.53
CA PRO A 18 -3.79 -0.78 6.85
C PRO A 18 -3.76 -2.28 7.19
N LEU A 19 -4.81 -3.02 6.84
CA LEU A 19 -4.89 -4.46 7.11
C LEU A 19 -3.93 -5.26 6.24
N SER A 20 -3.72 -4.90 4.97
CA SER A 20 -2.68 -5.50 4.11
C SER A 20 -1.29 -5.26 4.67
N THR A 21 -1.01 -4.03 5.09
CA THR A 21 0.25 -3.64 5.74
C THR A 21 0.49 -4.49 6.99
N TYR A 22 -0.53 -4.59 7.87
CA TYR A 22 -0.46 -5.38 9.08
C TYR A 22 -0.28 -6.88 8.79
N ALA A 23 -1.03 -7.42 7.84
CA ALA A 23 -0.95 -8.81 7.43
C ALA A 23 0.45 -9.15 6.93
N LEU A 24 1.07 -8.30 6.11
CA LEU A 24 2.44 -8.53 5.66
C LEU A 24 3.45 -8.39 6.81
N ALA A 25 3.35 -7.34 7.64
CA ALA A 25 4.26 -7.12 8.77
C ALA A 25 4.23 -8.26 9.81
N THR A 26 3.08 -8.93 9.95
CA THR A 26 2.88 -10.06 10.86
C THR A 26 3.03 -11.44 10.21
N GLY A 27 3.33 -11.51 8.90
CA GLY A 27 3.49 -12.78 8.18
C GLY A 27 2.18 -13.52 7.88
N GLN A 28 1.05 -12.83 7.96
CA GLN A 28 -0.30 -13.36 7.75
C GLN A 28 -0.86 -13.08 6.35
N SER A 29 -0.12 -12.40 5.47
CA SER A 29 -0.57 -12.04 4.12
C SER A 29 -0.84 -13.24 3.21
N LEU A 30 -0.27 -14.42 3.52
CA LEU A 30 -0.50 -15.67 2.81
C LEU A 30 -1.41 -16.65 3.57
N ASN A 31 -2.09 -16.19 4.62
CA ASN A 31 -3.07 -17.01 5.33
C ASN A 31 -4.12 -17.55 4.33
N PRO A 32 -4.44 -18.86 4.39
CA PRO A 32 -5.35 -19.47 3.44
C PRO A 32 -6.75 -18.84 3.58
N PRO A 33 -7.36 -18.36 2.49
CA PRO A 33 -8.69 -17.77 2.58
C PRO A 33 -9.75 -18.86 2.67
N VAL A 34 -10.75 -18.60 3.49
CA VAL A 34 -11.93 -19.44 3.64
C VAL A 34 -12.95 -19.03 2.59
N LYS A 35 -13.46 -20.01 1.84
CA LYS A 35 -14.56 -19.80 0.90
C LYS A 35 -15.87 -19.68 1.68
N GLY A 36 -16.69 -18.70 1.32
CA GLY A 36 -18.01 -18.52 1.88
C GLY A 36 -18.96 -17.88 0.88
N LYS A 37 -20.15 -17.54 1.35
CA LYS A 37 -21.10 -16.69 0.61
C LYS A 37 -21.32 -15.39 1.38
N ASP A 38 -21.49 -14.29 0.65
CA ASP A 38 -21.95 -13.04 1.25
C ASP A 38 -23.47 -13.09 1.52
N LYS A 39 -24.00 -12.01 2.09
CA LYS A 39 -25.44 -11.85 2.35
C LYS A 39 -26.32 -11.89 1.08
N HIS A 40 -25.72 -11.78 -0.11
CA HIS A 40 -26.38 -11.82 -1.41
C HIS A 40 -26.16 -13.17 -2.13
N GLY A 41 -25.49 -14.13 -1.49
CA GLY A 41 -25.21 -15.44 -2.07
C GLY A 41 -23.98 -15.50 -2.99
N ASN A 42 -23.24 -14.40 -3.15
CA ASN A 42 -22.03 -14.35 -3.97
C ASN A 42 -20.90 -15.11 -3.30
N ALA A 43 -20.12 -15.86 -4.09
CA ALA A 43 -18.93 -16.54 -3.60
C ALA A 43 -17.88 -15.52 -3.16
N ILE A 44 -17.45 -15.59 -1.91
CA ILE A 44 -16.41 -14.73 -1.34
C ILE A 44 -15.26 -15.57 -0.77
N LYS A 45 -14.06 -15.00 -0.81
CA LYS A 45 -12.85 -15.56 -0.20
C LYS A 45 -12.41 -14.63 0.92
N LYS A 46 -12.62 -15.03 2.17
CA LYS A 46 -12.24 -14.24 3.35
C LYS A 46 -10.89 -14.70 3.87
N GLN A 47 -9.92 -13.79 3.92
CA GLN A 47 -8.67 -14.03 4.64
C GLN A 47 -8.86 -13.60 6.10
N TYR A 48 -8.47 -14.44 7.04
CA TYR A 48 -8.50 -14.12 8.47
C TYR A 48 -7.12 -13.70 8.94
N ILE A 49 -7.06 -12.60 9.68
CA ILE A 49 -5.85 -12.09 10.33
C ILE A 49 -6.14 -11.94 11.83
N LYS A 50 -5.21 -12.42 12.65
CA LYS A 50 -5.27 -12.38 14.11
C LYS A 50 -4.25 -11.39 14.62
N GLY A 51 -4.58 -10.64 15.68
CA GLY A 51 -3.64 -9.66 16.19
C GLY A 51 -4.22 -8.70 17.21
N ASP A 52 -3.43 -7.67 17.48
CA ASP A 52 -3.75 -6.60 18.42
C ASP A 52 -4.99 -5.82 17.93
N ASP A 53 -6.02 -5.76 18.76
CA ASP A 53 -7.28 -5.07 18.47
C ASP A 53 -7.09 -3.58 18.21
N ARG A 54 -6.11 -2.93 18.84
CA ARG A 54 -5.80 -1.51 18.66
C ARG A 54 -5.36 -1.19 17.24
N LEU A 55 -4.84 -2.19 16.51
CA LEU A 55 -4.44 -2.09 15.11
C LEU A 55 -5.50 -2.67 14.18
N LEU A 56 -6.06 -3.84 14.51
CA LEU A 56 -7.02 -4.54 13.64
C LEU A 56 -8.42 -3.90 13.63
N MET A 57 -8.81 -3.20 14.71
CA MET A 57 -10.08 -2.46 14.74
C MET A 57 -10.00 -1.11 14.05
N ILE A 58 -8.83 -0.67 13.59
CA ILE A 58 -8.62 0.61 12.87
C ILE A 58 -9.48 1.77 13.45
N PRO A 59 -9.31 2.09 14.75
CA PRO A 59 -10.16 3.08 15.43
C PRO A 59 -10.00 4.46 14.79
N GLY A 60 -11.10 5.19 14.62
CA GLY A 60 -11.09 6.49 13.96
C GLY A 60 -10.71 6.47 12.47
N ALA A 61 -10.76 5.31 11.80
CA ALA A 61 -10.57 5.22 10.36
C ALA A 61 -11.63 6.04 9.61
N GLY A 62 -11.18 6.83 8.64
CA GLY A 62 -12.02 7.65 7.79
C GLY A 62 -11.84 7.29 6.33
N ASN A 63 -12.90 6.74 5.70
CA ASN A 63 -12.89 6.48 4.27
C ASN A 63 -13.23 7.79 3.53
N ILE A 64 -12.22 8.36 2.86
CA ILE A 64 -12.32 9.65 2.18
C ILE A 64 -11.67 9.58 0.80
N LEU A 65 -11.95 10.53 -0.08
CA LEU A 65 -11.22 10.66 -1.34
C LEU A 65 -9.87 11.34 -1.14
N VAL A 66 -8.97 11.18 -2.11
CA VAL A 66 -7.66 11.85 -2.11
C VAL A 66 -7.81 13.37 -2.03
N PHE A 67 -8.76 13.96 -2.77
CA PHE A 67 -8.98 15.41 -2.74
C PHE A 67 -9.48 15.92 -1.40
N ASP A 68 -10.34 15.16 -0.71
CA ASP A 68 -10.78 15.49 0.65
C ASP A 68 -9.59 15.48 1.63
N ALA A 69 -8.65 14.56 1.42
CA ALA A 69 -7.45 14.46 2.24
C ALA A 69 -6.53 15.69 2.05
N LEU A 70 -6.50 16.28 0.86
CA LEU A 70 -5.78 17.53 0.60
C LEU A 70 -6.39 18.70 1.36
N GLU A 71 -7.73 18.79 1.41
CA GLU A 71 -8.41 19.82 2.19
C GLU A 71 -8.13 19.64 3.69
N ARG A 72 -8.20 18.41 4.19
CA ARG A 72 -7.87 18.09 5.60
C ARG A 72 -6.43 18.40 5.95
N ALA A 73 -5.50 18.24 5.02
CA ALA A 73 -4.11 18.59 5.27
C ALA A 73 -3.93 20.08 5.60
N TRP A 74 -4.84 20.94 5.11
CA TRP A 74 -4.83 22.38 5.39
C TRP A 74 -5.65 22.74 6.64
N ARG A 75 -6.80 22.09 6.84
CA ARG A 75 -7.74 22.41 7.95
C ARG A 75 -7.50 21.61 9.23
N GLY A 76 -6.67 20.57 9.17
CA GLY A 76 -6.52 19.57 10.22
C GLY A 76 -7.52 18.42 10.07
N ASP A 77 -7.13 17.24 10.56
CA ASP A 77 -7.95 16.04 10.53
C ASP A 77 -8.48 15.68 11.92
N SER A 78 -9.77 15.95 12.15
CA SER A 78 -10.44 15.66 13.43
C SER A 78 -10.52 14.17 13.77
N LEU A 79 -10.31 13.27 12.80
CA LEU A 79 -10.29 11.83 13.05
C LEU A 79 -8.99 11.36 13.71
N GLN A 80 -7.94 12.19 13.71
CA GLN A 80 -6.64 11.83 14.24
C GLN A 80 -6.69 11.49 15.74
N ASP A 81 -7.50 12.21 16.53
CA ASP A 81 -7.65 11.94 17.97
C ASP A 81 -8.29 10.57 18.22
N GLY A 82 -9.27 10.20 17.39
CA GLY A 82 -9.86 8.86 17.41
C GLY A 82 -8.84 7.76 17.11
N GLN A 83 -7.89 8.01 16.20
CA GLN A 83 -6.81 7.08 15.87
C GLN A 83 -5.78 6.98 17.00
N ARG A 84 -5.44 8.10 17.65
CA ARG A 84 -4.53 8.15 18.80
C ARG A 84 -5.11 7.51 20.06
N SER A 85 -6.44 7.46 20.19
CA SER A 85 -7.10 6.79 21.32
C SER A 85 -6.70 5.31 21.47
N ALA A 86 -6.26 4.67 20.38
CA ALA A 86 -5.70 3.33 20.37
C ALA A 86 -4.49 3.17 21.33
N ASP A 87 -3.72 4.22 21.55
CA ASP A 87 -2.48 4.17 22.33
C ASP A 87 -2.72 3.93 23.82
N ILE A 88 -3.90 4.30 24.32
CA ILE A 88 -4.29 4.17 25.73
C ILE A 88 -5.23 2.98 25.99
N MET A 89 -5.69 2.31 24.94
CA MET A 89 -6.55 1.13 25.08
C MET A 89 -5.73 -0.08 25.56
N PRO A 90 -6.32 -0.95 26.40
CA PRO A 90 -5.68 -2.20 26.77
C PRO A 90 -5.54 -3.09 25.52
N ALA A 91 -4.39 -3.71 25.34
CA ALA A 91 -4.15 -4.61 24.22
C ALA A 91 -4.99 -5.89 24.39
N SER A 92 -5.80 -6.22 23.40
CA SER A 92 -6.48 -7.51 23.31
C SER A 92 -6.22 -8.18 21.97
N GLN A 93 -6.45 -9.48 21.88
CA GLN A 93 -6.27 -10.23 20.64
C GLN A 93 -7.62 -10.50 20.00
N ILE A 94 -7.76 -10.08 18.74
CA ILE A 94 -8.96 -10.33 17.94
C ILE A 94 -8.60 -11.01 16.63
N VAL A 95 -9.63 -11.48 15.93
CA VAL A 95 -9.53 -11.97 14.55
C VAL A 95 -10.45 -11.12 13.68
N VAL A 96 -9.95 -10.65 12.54
CA VAL A 96 -10.75 -9.99 11.50
C VAL A 96 -10.65 -10.78 10.18
N PRO A 97 -11.74 -10.89 9.39
CA PRO A 97 -13.03 -10.20 9.56
C PRO A 97 -13.88 -10.81 10.69
N ASN A 98 -14.68 -9.96 11.35
CA ASN A 98 -15.67 -10.32 12.37
C ASN A 98 -17.00 -9.59 12.09
N GLU A 99 -17.96 -9.63 13.02
CA GLU A 99 -19.27 -8.99 12.86
C GLU A 99 -19.19 -7.47 12.64
N THR A 100 -18.16 -6.83 13.19
CA THR A 100 -18.01 -5.36 13.19
C THR A 100 -17.00 -4.87 12.15
N ARG A 101 -16.09 -5.73 11.67
CA ARG A 101 -14.98 -5.35 10.80
C ARG A 101 -14.82 -6.29 9.61
N SER A 102 -14.85 -5.70 8.41
CA SER A 102 -14.41 -6.36 7.18
C SER A 102 -12.88 -6.51 7.17
N ASN A 103 -12.40 -7.38 6.28
CA ASN A 103 -10.98 -7.49 5.97
C ASN A 103 -10.83 -7.66 4.47
N ARG A 104 -10.16 -6.71 3.82
CA ARG A 104 -9.83 -6.74 2.39
C ARG A 104 -8.32 -6.84 2.12
N SER A 105 -7.54 -7.33 3.10
CA SER A 105 -6.07 -7.40 3.02
C SER A 105 -5.51 -8.27 1.89
N ASN A 106 -6.33 -9.15 1.31
CA ASN A 106 -5.96 -10.01 0.17
C ASN A 106 -6.40 -9.45 -1.20
N ALA A 107 -6.85 -8.19 -1.26
CA ALA A 107 -7.30 -7.58 -2.52
C ALA A 107 -6.16 -7.27 -3.50
N TYR A 108 -4.96 -7.04 -2.98
CA TYR A 108 -3.76 -6.71 -3.74
C TYR A 108 -2.64 -7.70 -3.46
N PHE A 109 -1.63 -7.71 -4.32
CA PHE A 109 -0.47 -8.57 -4.15
C PHE A 109 0.28 -8.13 -2.88
N PRO A 110 0.59 -9.05 -1.95
CA PRO A 110 1.14 -8.64 -0.65
C PRO A 110 2.39 -7.78 -0.74
N LEU A 111 3.29 -8.05 -1.69
CA LEU A 111 4.57 -7.33 -1.79
C LEU A 111 4.40 -5.86 -2.15
N ASP A 112 3.24 -5.43 -2.63
CA ASP A 112 2.95 -4.02 -2.90
C ASP A 112 2.97 -3.18 -1.60
N TYR A 113 2.76 -3.83 -0.45
CA TYR A 113 2.81 -3.22 0.87
C TYR A 113 4.16 -3.36 1.57
N LEU A 114 5.19 -3.85 0.88
CA LEU A 114 6.50 -4.13 1.48
C LEU A 114 7.10 -2.91 2.20
N PRO A 115 7.19 -1.70 1.61
CA PRO A 115 7.74 -0.55 2.32
C PRO A 115 6.94 -0.20 3.58
N GLN A 116 5.61 -0.19 3.52
CA GLN A 116 4.74 0.08 4.67
C GLN A 116 4.97 -0.97 5.77
N ALA A 117 5.00 -2.25 5.39
CA ALA A 117 5.14 -3.37 6.30
C ALA A 117 6.49 -3.40 7.00
N ILE A 118 7.58 -3.02 6.31
CA ILE A 118 8.91 -2.87 6.94
C ILE A 118 8.87 -1.80 8.03
N GLY A 119 8.31 -0.63 7.74
CA GLY A 119 8.19 0.46 8.72
C GLY A 119 7.35 0.06 9.94
N MET A 120 6.20 -0.56 9.69
CA MET A 120 5.35 -1.10 10.75
C MET A 120 6.08 -2.16 11.58
N LYS A 121 6.74 -3.13 10.93
CA LYS A 121 7.43 -4.22 11.62
C LYS A 121 8.54 -3.69 12.53
N ILE A 122 9.33 -2.74 12.07
CA ILE A 122 10.36 -2.08 12.88
C ILE A 122 9.71 -1.43 14.11
N ALA A 123 8.63 -0.67 13.93
CA ALA A 123 7.91 -0.03 15.02
C ALA A 123 7.29 -1.02 16.02
N MET A 124 6.82 -2.18 15.55
CA MET A 124 6.36 -3.27 16.41
C MET A 124 7.51 -3.86 17.23
N LEU A 125 8.68 -4.08 16.63
CA LEU A 125 9.84 -4.66 17.31
C LEU A 125 10.39 -3.77 18.43
N VAL A 126 10.28 -2.45 18.28
CA VAL A 126 10.66 -1.48 19.32
C VAL A 126 9.49 -1.07 20.22
N ASN A 127 8.35 -1.78 20.15
CA ASN A 127 7.16 -1.58 20.97
C ASN A 127 6.61 -0.13 20.96
N LEU A 128 6.63 0.53 19.80
CA LEU A 128 5.98 1.84 19.66
C LEU A 128 4.46 1.72 19.83
N SER A 129 3.82 2.84 20.17
CA SER A 129 2.36 2.91 20.28
C SER A 129 1.65 2.56 18.95
N PRO A 130 0.43 2.01 18.98
CA PRO A 130 -0.34 1.71 17.77
C PRO A 130 -0.36 2.84 16.73
N TYR A 131 -0.59 4.09 17.17
CA TYR A 131 -0.56 5.25 16.28
C TYR A 131 0.84 5.46 15.66
N ALA A 132 1.89 5.35 16.47
CA ALA A 132 3.27 5.50 16.00
C ALA A 132 3.67 4.38 15.02
N GLN A 133 3.13 3.16 15.18
CA GLN A 133 3.34 2.07 14.22
C GLN A 133 2.75 2.40 12.83
N TRP A 134 1.54 2.99 12.78
CA TRP A 134 0.97 3.45 11.53
C TRP A 134 1.76 4.59 10.89
N GLN A 135 2.29 5.51 11.70
CA GLN A 135 3.15 6.59 11.22
C GLN A 135 4.47 6.06 10.66
N ALA A 136 5.09 5.07 11.32
CA ALA A 136 6.32 4.44 10.82
C ALA A 136 6.11 3.77 9.46
N ALA A 137 4.97 3.11 9.25
CA ALA A 137 4.60 2.55 7.96
C ALA A 137 4.50 3.61 6.85
N ARG A 138 3.85 4.74 7.12
CA ARG A 138 3.76 5.86 6.16
C ARG A 138 5.12 6.48 5.85
N ILE A 139 5.94 6.70 6.87
CA ILE A 139 7.29 7.26 6.72
C ILE A 139 8.14 6.33 5.85
N SER A 140 8.09 5.02 6.11
CA SER A 140 8.81 4.04 5.30
C SER A 140 8.35 4.03 3.84
N ASN A 141 7.03 4.14 3.59
CA ASN A 141 6.48 4.30 2.23
C ASN A 141 7.02 5.55 1.53
N SER A 142 7.00 6.70 2.21
CA SER A 142 7.50 7.96 1.66
C SER A 142 9.00 7.92 1.37
N ILE A 143 9.79 7.25 2.21
CA ILE A 143 11.24 7.11 2.00
C ILE A 143 11.49 6.29 0.73
N LEU A 144 10.84 5.12 0.58
CA LEU A 144 11.05 4.30 -0.61
C LEU A 144 10.58 5.03 -1.87
N TYR A 145 9.40 5.67 -1.80
CA TYR A 145 8.90 6.54 -2.86
C TYR A 145 9.93 7.60 -3.29
N ALA A 146 10.51 8.32 -2.32
CA ALA A 146 11.48 9.36 -2.60
C ALA A 146 12.77 8.80 -3.23
N ILE A 147 13.27 7.67 -2.74
CA ILE A 147 14.45 6.99 -3.31
C ILE A 147 14.19 6.63 -4.78
N MET A 148 13.05 6.01 -5.06
CA MET A 148 12.68 5.62 -6.43
C MET A 148 12.43 6.82 -7.34
N GLY A 149 11.79 7.87 -6.81
CA GLY A 149 11.60 9.13 -7.54
C GLY A 149 12.93 9.80 -7.89
N CYS A 150 13.87 9.88 -6.94
CA CYS A 150 15.23 10.37 -7.18
C CYS A 150 15.95 9.53 -8.23
N PHE A 151 15.82 8.20 -8.17
CA PHE A 151 16.37 7.29 -9.16
C PHE A 151 15.78 7.55 -10.56
N ALA A 152 14.45 7.69 -10.67
CA ALA A 152 13.78 8.00 -11.93
C ALA A 152 14.26 9.34 -12.52
N ILE A 153 14.37 10.39 -11.70
CA ILE A 153 14.87 11.71 -12.12
C ILE A 153 16.34 11.61 -12.59
N ALA A 154 17.17 10.86 -11.87
CA ALA A 154 18.58 10.69 -12.21
C ALA A 154 18.74 9.95 -13.55
N LEU A 155 17.95 8.89 -13.77
CA LEU A 155 17.95 8.06 -14.96
C LEU A 155 17.42 8.78 -16.21
N LEU A 156 16.45 9.69 -16.03
CA LEU A 156 15.78 10.37 -17.13
C LEU A 156 16.75 11.32 -17.89
N PRO A 157 16.92 11.19 -19.23
CA PRO A 157 17.94 11.94 -19.97
C PRO A 157 17.61 13.43 -20.17
N ARG A 158 16.33 13.80 -20.24
CA ARG A 158 15.82 15.17 -20.42
C ARG A 158 14.55 15.36 -19.60
N TRP A 159 14.10 16.60 -19.35
CA TRP A 159 12.86 16.89 -18.61
C TRP A 159 12.86 16.48 -17.13
N LYS A 160 14.04 16.44 -16.50
CA LYS A 160 14.21 16.10 -15.07
C LYS A 160 13.34 16.96 -14.16
N SER A 161 13.25 18.26 -14.42
CA SER A 161 12.41 19.18 -13.65
C SER A 161 10.91 18.89 -13.80
N LEU A 162 10.46 18.46 -14.99
CA LEU A 162 9.07 18.07 -15.20
C LEU A 162 8.75 16.79 -14.42
N MET A 163 9.63 15.79 -14.46
CA MET A 163 9.47 14.57 -13.65
C MET A 163 9.43 14.89 -12.15
N ALA A 164 10.34 15.73 -11.66
CA ALA A 164 10.34 16.17 -10.27
C ALA A 164 9.04 16.89 -9.89
N LEU A 165 8.53 17.76 -10.76
CA LEU A 165 7.25 18.45 -10.55
C LEU A 165 6.11 17.43 -10.44
N LEU A 166 6.01 16.48 -11.36
CA LEU A 166 4.97 15.44 -11.38
C LEU A 166 5.00 14.55 -10.14
N LEU A 167 6.18 14.26 -9.60
CA LEU A 167 6.35 13.45 -8.39
C LEU A 167 5.98 14.19 -7.10
N VAL A 168 5.87 15.52 -7.12
CA VAL A 168 5.67 16.34 -5.91
C VAL A 168 4.33 17.09 -5.94
N ILE A 169 3.52 16.98 -7.00
CA ILE A 169 2.18 17.58 -7.01
C ILE A 169 1.36 17.09 -5.80
N PRO A 170 0.50 17.93 -5.20
CA PRO A 170 -0.13 17.63 -3.91
C PRO A 170 -0.85 16.28 -3.82
N PRO A 171 -1.66 15.84 -4.82
CA PRO A 171 -2.29 14.52 -4.77
C PRO A 171 -1.26 13.38 -4.73
N VAL A 172 -0.19 13.48 -5.51
CA VAL A 172 0.88 12.48 -5.59
C VAL A 172 1.67 12.43 -4.27
N ALA A 173 2.01 13.60 -3.72
CA ALA A 173 2.67 13.71 -2.43
C ALA A 173 1.81 13.14 -1.28
N PHE A 174 0.49 13.30 -1.35
CA PHE A 174 -0.42 12.67 -0.38
C PHE A 174 -0.40 11.14 -0.50
N VAL A 175 -0.62 10.58 -1.68
CA VAL A 175 -0.64 9.11 -1.83
C VAL A 175 0.69 8.47 -1.46
N ALA A 176 1.82 9.11 -1.79
CA ALA A 176 3.17 8.68 -1.40
C ALA A 176 3.43 8.74 0.12
N SER A 177 2.67 9.56 0.84
CA SER A 177 2.75 9.70 2.29
C SER A 177 1.59 9.07 3.04
N SER A 178 0.82 8.23 2.37
CA SER A 178 -0.28 7.46 2.94
C SER A 178 0.11 5.99 3.10
N LEU A 179 -0.81 5.17 3.62
CA LEU A 179 -0.66 3.71 3.65
C LEU A 179 -1.03 3.06 2.30
N MET A 180 -1.50 3.83 1.32
CA MET A 180 -1.90 3.32 0.02
C MET A 180 -0.70 2.85 -0.80
N ILE A 181 -0.97 1.97 -1.76
CA ILE A 181 0.02 1.48 -2.73
C ILE A 181 0.20 2.47 -3.89
N ASP A 182 -0.75 3.38 -4.12
CA ASP A 182 -0.77 4.31 -5.26
C ASP A 182 0.52 5.12 -5.40
N GLY A 183 1.17 5.49 -4.30
CA GLY A 183 2.48 6.13 -4.33
C GLY A 183 3.55 5.25 -4.99
N MET A 184 3.58 3.96 -4.65
CA MET A 184 4.49 2.98 -5.27
C MET A 184 4.22 2.79 -6.76
N ILE A 185 2.94 2.72 -7.16
CA ILE A 185 2.54 2.66 -8.56
C ILE A 185 3.11 3.86 -9.33
N VAL A 186 2.99 5.06 -8.76
CA VAL A 186 3.51 6.30 -9.36
C VAL A 186 5.04 6.26 -9.46
N ALA A 187 5.74 5.83 -8.41
CA ALA A 187 7.20 5.74 -8.42
C ALA A 187 7.72 4.72 -9.43
N LEU A 188 7.14 3.52 -9.48
CA LEU A 188 7.47 2.48 -10.45
C LEU A 188 7.18 2.94 -11.88
N SER A 189 6.04 3.60 -12.09
CA SER A 189 5.70 4.18 -13.40
C SER A 189 6.72 5.24 -13.83
N ALA A 190 7.16 6.10 -12.91
CA ALA A 190 8.20 7.09 -13.18
C ALA A 190 9.55 6.43 -13.52
N CYS A 191 9.94 5.38 -12.79
CA CYS A 191 11.14 4.59 -13.10
C CYS A 191 11.05 3.94 -14.49
N MET A 192 9.88 3.38 -14.84
CA MET A 192 9.65 2.76 -16.15
C MET A 192 9.75 3.79 -17.28
N VAL A 193 9.10 4.94 -17.14
CA VAL A 193 9.18 6.04 -18.12
C VAL A 193 10.63 6.53 -18.25
N ALA A 194 11.34 6.69 -17.14
CA ALA A 194 12.75 7.11 -17.16
C ALA A 194 13.64 6.08 -17.86
N ALA A 195 13.43 4.78 -17.62
CA ALA A 195 14.18 3.71 -18.26
C ALA A 195 13.92 3.67 -19.78
N ILE A 196 12.66 3.74 -20.21
CA ILE A 196 12.30 3.79 -21.65
C ILE A 196 12.94 5.02 -22.31
N ALA A 197 12.83 6.20 -21.69
CA ALA A 197 13.40 7.42 -22.23
C ALA A 197 14.92 7.37 -22.33
N ALA A 198 15.60 6.80 -21.32
CA ALA A 198 17.05 6.60 -21.33
C ALA A 198 17.48 5.67 -22.46
N ILE A 199 16.73 4.59 -22.71
CA ILE A 199 16.99 3.66 -23.82
C ILE A 199 16.73 4.34 -25.17
N ALA A 200 15.61 5.03 -25.33
CA ALA A 200 15.28 5.72 -26.59
C ALA A 200 16.27 6.84 -26.93
N GLY A 201 16.86 7.48 -25.91
CA GLY A 201 17.89 8.50 -26.07
C GLY A 201 19.27 7.94 -26.46
N ASN A 202 19.57 6.70 -26.08
CA ASN A 202 20.81 6.01 -26.41
C ASN A 202 20.61 5.19 -27.69
N LYS A 203 21.15 5.67 -28.82
CA LYS A 203 21.06 5.01 -30.14
C LYS A 203 21.75 3.62 -30.23
N HIS A 204 22.11 3.00 -29.11
CA HIS A 204 22.79 1.70 -29.05
C HIS A 204 21.80 0.55 -28.86
N VAL A 205 22.23 -0.65 -29.28
CA VAL A 205 21.52 -1.92 -29.10
C VAL A 205 21.23 -2.13 -27.60
N ILE A 206 19.98 -2.44 -27.25
CA ILE A 206 19.54 -2.62 -25.86
C ILE A 206 20.37 -3.75 -25.23
N SER A 207 21.09 -3.45 -24.16
CA SER A 207 21.88 -4.46 -23.44
C SER A 207 20.96 -5.39 -22.64
N LEU A 208 21.36 -6.66 -22.48
CA LEU A 208 20.61 -7.67 -21.72
C LEU A 208 20.24 -7.20 -20.28
N PRO A 209 21.13 -6.52 -19.52
CA PRO A 209 20.77 -5.97 -18.21
C PRO A 209 19.64 -4.94 -18.26
N CYS A 210 19.59 -4.08 -19.28
CA CYS A 210 18.50 -3.12 -19.45
C CYS A 210 17.17 -3.82 -19.73
N THR A 211 17.17 -4.86 -20.57
CA THR A 211 15.98 -5.67 -20.86
C THR A 211 15.47 -6.38 -19.60
N VAL A 212 16.37 -6.94 -18.79
CA VAL A 212 16.01 -7.57 -17.51
C VAL A 212 15.42 -6.55 -16.54
N ALA A 213 16.04 -5.37 -16.40
CA ALA A 213 15.53 -4.31 -15.53
C ALA A 213 14.13 -3.83 -15.95
N LEU A 214 13.90 -3.63 -17.26
CA LEU A 214 12.56 -3.32 -17.78
C LEU A 214 11.57 -4.45 -17.53
N GLY A 215 11.98 -5.71 -17.70
CA GLY A 215 11.14 -6.87 -17.43
C GLY A 215 10.71 -6.96 -15.96
N VAL A 216 11.62 -6.67 -15.02
CA VAL A 216 11.34 -6.63 -13.58
C VAL A 216 10.38 -5.48 -13.25
N LEU A 217 10.61 -4.28 -13.79
CA LEU A 217 9.72 -3.12 -13.58
C LEU A 217 8.32 -3.37 -14.15
N ALA A 218 8.24 -3.93 -15.36
CA ALA A 218 6.98 -4.27 -16.00
C ALA A 218 6.23 -5.36 -15.21
N TRP A 219 6.94 -6.37 -14.71
CA TRP A 219 6.36 -7.40 -13.85
C TRP A 219 5.84 -6.82 -12.54
N ALA A 220 6.60 -5.95 -11.86
CA ALA A 220 6.18 -5.29 -10.63
C ALA A 220 4.89 -4.47 -10.85
N LEU A 221 4.85 -3.61 -11.87
CA LEU A 221 3.65 -2.84 -12.24
C LEU A 221 2.46 -3.74 -12.60
N ALA A 222 2.71 -4.88 -13.24
CA ALA A 222 1.67 -5.82 -13.61
C ALA A 222 1.04 -6.47 -12.36
N CYS A 223 1.85 -6.82 -11.35
CA CYS A 223 1.38 -7.38 -10.09
C CYS A 223 0.41 -6.44 -9.33
N GLU A 224 0.63 -5.13 -9.40
CA GLU A 224 -0.17 -4.14 -8.67
C GLU A 224 -1.65 -4.10 -9.11
N LYS A 225 -1.97 -4.40 -10.38
CA LYS A 225 -3.37 -4.45 -10.86
C LYS A 225 -3.88 -5.85 -11.23
N LEU A 226 -3.01 -6.81 -11.52
CA LEU A 226 -3.40 -8.18 -11.88
C LEU A 226 -3.82 -9.06 -10.69
N SER A 227 -3.83 -8.51 -9.48
CA SER A 227 -4.30 -9.19 -8.26
C SER A 227 -5.72 -9.78 -8.40
N TYR A 228 -6.56 -9.17 -9.24
CA TYR A 228 -7.89 -9.72 -9.57
C TYR A 228 -7.82 -10.96 -10.48
N ALA A 229 -6.82 -11.09 -11.35
CA ALA A 229 -6.75 -12.14 -12.37
C ALA A 229 -6.08 -13.44 -11.86
N LEU A 230 -4.99 -13.34 -11.10
CA LEU A 230 -4.23 -14.52 -10.67
C LEU A 230 -4.96 -15.37 -9.61
N TRP A 231 -5.90 -14.78 -8.87
CA TRP A 231 -6.66 -15.46 -7.81
C TRP A 231 -8.11 -15.81 -8.17
N GLN A 232 -8.57 -15.38 -9.36
CA GLN A 232 -9.87 -15.78 -9.93
C GLN A 232 -9.77 -16.95 -10.91
N VAL A 233 -8.59 -17.49 -11.21
CA VAL A 233 -8.51 -18.73 -11.99
C VAL A 233 -9.22 -19.83 -11.21
N PRO A 234 -10.38 -20.34 -11.67
CA PRO A 234 -10.91 -21.56 -11.14
C PRO A 234 -9.86 -22.60 -11.51
N ARG A 235 -9.30 -23.31 -10.51
CA ARG A 235 -8.79 -24.65 -10.80
C ARG A 235 -10.01 -25.43 -11.27
N TYR A 236 -10.28 -25.41 -12.57
CA TYR A 236 -11.03 -26.49 -13.19
C TYR A 236 -10.17 -27.71 -12.98
N SER A 237 -10.51 -28.48 -11.94
CA SER A 237 -10.06 -29.86 -11.84
C SER A 237 -10.59 -30.53 -13.09
N CYS A 238 -9.72 -30.70 -14.08
CA CYS A 238 -9.93 -31.67 -15.15
C CYS A 238 -10.05 -33.03 -14.46
N HIS A 239 -11.29 -33.46 -14.22
CA HIS A 239 -11.59 -34.86 -14.00
C HIS A 239 -11.30 -35.59 -15.31
N LEU A 240 -10.05 -36.03 -15.46
CA LEU A 240 -9.68 -37.11 -16.36
C LEU A 240 -9.44 -38.34 -15.49
N ARG A 241 -10.54 -39.07 -15.28
CA ARG A 241 -10.68 -40.54 -15.15
C ARG A 241 -11.93 -40.84 -14.34
#